data_AF-A0A6V7KTB3-F1
#
_entry.id   AF-A0A6V7KTB3-F1
#
_cell.length_a   1.000
_cell.length_b   1.000
_cell.length_c   1.000
_cell.angle_alpha   90.00
_cell.angle_beta   90.00
_cell.angle_gamma   90.00
#
_symmetry.space_group_name_H-M   'P 1'
#
loop_
_entity.id
_entity.type
_entity.pdbx_description
1 polymer ?
#
loop_
_entity_poly.entity_id
_entity_poly.type
_entity_poly.pdbx_seq_one_letter_code
_entity_poly.pdbx_strand_id
1 'polypeptide(L)'
;VIGVGTMQGLFLTYGHCGSLDELIDAITTITAYSLGITKTVFLYLQQDRMRGVIASTIEDWVTVTDENHRKLMSRYAFWGRLGFTAQIVGCVPILIEVTFTRLPNLSPANASVIGRTMPLGPSCWAPGAEPTYVYLLTFYAILFGLYATGFVYSAADAFTLTLLLHLCGQFDLLTARIGKIDDEDDGSSYQKYQVIECAKRHNQLLTYMSDVNDLFKYVTLQEFMSNAALIVMS
;
A
#
# COMPACT_ATOMS: atom_id res chain seq x y z
N VAL A 1 20.94 3.12 -20.51
CA VAL A 1 20.34 3.98 -21.56
C VAL A 1 19.76 3.18 -22.74
N ILE A 2 20.19 1.94 -23.01
CA ILE A 2 19.73 1.15 -24.18
C ILE A 2 18.38 0.41 -23.97
N GLY A 3 17.89 0.28 -22.73
CA GLY A 3 16.66 -0.48 -22.43
C GLY A 3 15.34 0.28 -22.50
N VAL A 4 15.36 1.62 -22.52
CA VAL A 4 14.14 2.44 -22.56
C VAL A 4 13.63 2.59 -23.99
N GLY A 5 14.53 2.78 -24.96
CA GLY A 5 14.16 2.94 -26.38
C GLY A 5 13.59 1.68 -27.03
N THR A 6 13.99 0.49 -26.56
CA THR A 6 13.45 -0.80 -27.05
C THR A 6 12.06 -1.09 -26.52
N MET A 7 11.75 -0.71 -25.27
CA MET A 7 10.39 -0.75 -24.70
C MET A 7 9.45 0.24 -25.41
N GLN A 8 9.95 1.45 -25.71
CA GLN A 8 9.22 2.47 -26.47
C GLN A 8 8.88 2.00 -27.89
N GLY A 9 9.83 1.37 -28.58
CA GLY A 9 9.62 0.81 -29.92
C GLY A 9 8.64 -0.35 -29.94
N LEU A 10 8.65 -1.24 -28.93
CA LEU A 10 7.71 -2.36 -28.85
C LEU A 10 6.27 -1.87 -28.62
N PHE A 11 6.09 -0.86 -27.76
CA PHE A 11 4.78 -0.25 -27.49
C PHE A 11 4.23 0.55 -28.67
N LEU A 12 5.07 1.27 -29.43
CA LEU A 12 4.65 1.98 -30.64
C LEU A 12 4.23 1.01 -31.77
N THR A 13 4.86 -0.16 -31.85
CA THR A 13 4.57 -1.15 -32.91
C THR A 13 3.34 -2.01 -32.59
N TYR A 14 3.06 -2.29 -31.31
CA TYR A 14 1.93 -3.13 -30.88
C TYR A 14 0.73 -2.37 -30.29
N GLY A 15 0.88 -1.10 -29.90
CA GLY A 15 -0.11 -0.36 -29.13
C GLY A 15 -1.15 0.44 -29.92
N HIS A 16 -0.97 0.68 -31.23
CA HIS A 16 -1.88 1.50 -32.05
C HIS A 16 -2.20 2.92 -31.50
N CYS A 17 -1.48 3.39 -30.48
CA CYS A 17 -1.60 4.71 -29.86
C CYS A 17 -0.38 5.55 -30.29
N GLY A 18 -0.60 6.57 -31.12
CA GLY A 18 0.47 7.28 -31.82
C GLY A 18 1.05 8.51 -31.10
N SER A 19 0.45 8.94 -29.99
CA SER A 19 0.89 10.12 -29.24
C SER A 19 1.76 9.77 -28.03
N LEU A 20 2.70 10.67 -27.70
CA LEU A 20 3.56 10.52 -26.52
C LEU A 20 2.74 10.51 -25.23
N ASP A 21 1.69 11.34 -25.15
CA ASP A 21 0.81 11.45 -23.98
C ASP A 21 0.06 10.13 -23.72
N GLU A 22 -0.44 9.48 -24.77
CA GLU A 22 -1.10 8.17 -24.65
C GLU A 22 -0.12 7.06 -24.25
N LEU A 23 1.13 7.15 -24.68
CA LEU A 23 2.16 6.21 -24.26
C LEU A 23 2.50 6.37 -22.77
N ILE A 24 2.61 7.62 -22.29
CA ILE A 24 2.84 7.92 -20.87
C ILE A 24 1.65 7.42 -20.04
N ASP A 25 0.42 7.67 -20.49
CA ASP A 25 -0.80 7.19 -19.82
C ASP A 25 -0.85 5.65 -19.76
N ALA A 26 -0.48 4.97 -20.86
CA ALA A 26 -0.38 3.52 -20.91
C ALA A 26 0.64 2.95 -19.92
N ILE A 27 1.87 3.49 -19.91
CA ILE A 27 2.94 3.02 -19.04
C ILE A 27 2.60 3.29 -17.57
N THR A 28 2.04 4.47 -17.27
CA THR A 28 1.60 4.84 -15.92
C THR A 28 0.51 3.90 -15.42
N THR A 29 -0.49 3.65 -16.27
CA THR A 29 -1.59 2.74 -16.00
C THR A 29 -1.09 1.32 -15.73
N ILE A 30 -0.23 0.78 -16.59
CA ILE A 30 0.32 -0.59 -16.45
C ILE A 30 1.14 -0.70 -15.16
N THR A 31 2.00 0.28 -14.90
CA THR A 31 2.83 0.31 -13.69
C THR A 31 1.96 0.33 -12.43
N ALA A 32 0.96 1.21 -12.38
CA ALA A 32 0.04 1.32 -11.24
C ALA A 32 -0.77 0.03 -11.00
N TYR A 33 -1.34 -0.58 -12.06
CA TYR A 33 -2.07 -1.83 -11.94
C TYR A 33 -1.17 -3.00 -11.52
N SER A 34 0.04 -3.08 -12.07
CA SER A 34 0.98 -4.14 -11.71
C SER A 34 1.33 -4.10 -10.23
N LEU A 35 1.52 -2.91 -9.66
CA LEU A 35 1.72 -2.70 -8.22
C LEU A 35 0.50 -3.15 -7.40
N GLY A 36 -0.70 -2.71 -7.79
CA GLY A 36 -1.93 -3.07 -7.11
C GLY A 36 -2.17 -4.59 -7.09
N ILE A 37 -1.91 -5.26 -8.21
CA ILE A 37 -2.01 -6.71 -8.32
C ILE A 37 -0.95 -7.39 -7.45
N THR A 38 0.32 -6.95 -7.51
CA THR A 38 1.38 -7.51 -6.66
C THR A 38 1.00 -7.42 -5.19
N LYS A 39 0.54 -6.25 -4.71
CA LYS A 39 0.12 -6.08 -3.31
C LYS A 39 -1.07 -6.96 -2.95
N THR A 40 -2.07 -7.04 -3.83
CA THR A 40 -3.26 -7.88 -3.60
C THR A 40 -2.89 -9.36 -3.50
N VAL A 41 -2.11 -9.87 -4.45
CA VAL A 41 -1.62 -11.24 -4.46
C VAL A 41 -0.74 -11.51 -3.23
N PHE A 42 0.14 -10.57 -2.90
CA PHE A 42 1.00 -10.67 -1.73
C PHE A 42 0.20 -10.79 -0.43
N LEU A 43 -0.77 -9.88 -0.20
CA LEU A 43 -1.66 -9.93 0.96
C LEU A 43 -2.44 -11.24 1.01
N TYR A 44 -2.91 -11.72 -0.14
CA TYR A 44 -3.64 -12.99 -0.21
C TYR A 44 -2.74 -14.18 0.16
N LEU A 45 -1.53 -14.26 -0.38
CA LEU A 45 -0.59 -15.34 -0.11
C LEU A 45 -0.07 -15.34 1.34
N GLN A 46 0.01 -14.16 1.95
CA GLN A 46 0.56 -13.98 3.30
C GLN A 46 -0.53 -13.81 4.38
N GLN A 47 -1.80 -14.03 4.05
CA GLN A 47 -2.94 -13.78 4.94
C GLN A 47 -2.80 -14.47 6.31
N ASP A 48 -2.30 -15.70 6.35
CA ASP A 48 -2.16 -16.45 7.60
C ASP A 48 -1.07 -15.84 8.50
N ARG A 49 0.06 -15.43 7.90
CA ARG A 49 1.12 -14.72 8.62
C ARG A 49 0.65 -13.37 9.13
N MET A 50 -0.11 -12.62 8.32
CA MET A 50 -0.69 -11.35 8.75
C MET A 50 -1.66 -11.52 9.92
N ARG A 51 -2.49 -12.58 9.91
CA ARG A 51 -3.38 -12.89 11.05
C ARG A 51 -2.58 -13.14 12.33
N GLY A 52 -1.48 -13.91 12.25
CA GLY A 52 -0.60 -14.14 13.39
C GLY A 52 0.05 -12.85 13.91
N VAL A 53 0.52 -12.00 13.01
CA VAL A 53 1.09 -10.69 13.33
C VAL A 53 0.08 -9.76 14.01
N ILE A 54 -1.16 -9.71 13.51
CA ILE A 54 -2.24 -8.93 14.11
C ILE A 54 -2.58 -9.47 15.50
N ALA A 55 -2.69 -10.80 15.65
CA ALA A 55 -2.96 -11.42 16.94
C ALA A 55 -1.88 -11.08 17.98
N SER A 56 -0.60 -11.18 17.59
CA SER A 56 0.53 -10.79 18.46
C SER A 56 0.48 -9.30 18.82
N THR A 57 0.13 -8.42 17.88
CA THR A 57 -0.01 -6.97 18.13
C THR A 57 -1.12 -6.68 19.16
N ILE A 58 -2.23 -7.42 19.08
CA ILE A 58 -3.36 -7.31 20.03
C ILE A 58 -2.94 -7.83 21.41
N GLU A 59 -2.26 -8.97 21.47
CA GLU A 59 -1.77 -9.54 22.72
C GLU A 59 -0.78 -8.59 23.42
N ASP A 60 0.17 -8.04 22.67
CA ASP A 60 1.11 -7.03 23.12
C ASP A 60 0.40 -5.77 23.66
N TRP A 61 -0.76 -5.41 23.10
CA TRP A 61 -1.55 -4.28 23.59
C TRP A 61 -2.28 -4.59 24.90
N VAL A 62 -2.89 -5.77 25.00
CA VAL A 62 -3.72 -6.18 26.15
C VAL A 62 -2.86 -6.48 27.38
N THR A 63 -1.63 -6.96 27.19
CA THR A 63 -0.71 -7.31 28.29
C THR A 63 -0.09 -6.10 28.99
N VAL A 64 -0.17 -4.90 28.40
CA VAL A 64 0.38 -3.68 28.98
C VAL A 64 -0.57 -3.08 30.02
N THR A 65 -0.19 -3.18 31.29
CA THR A 65 -0.97 -2.67 32.44
C THR A 65 -0.56 -1.27 32.88
N ASP A 66 0.69 -0.88 32.67
CA ASP A 66 1.21 0.44 33.06
C ASP A 66 0.61 1.58 32.20
N GLU A 67 0.15 2.63 32.86
CA GLU A 67 -0.55 3.73 32.19
C GLU A 67 0.37 4.54 31.25
N ASN A 68 1.64 4.72 31.61
CA ASN A 68 2.60 5.45 30.80
C ASN A 68 2.95 4.65 29.53
N HIS A 69 3.13 3.34 29.68
CA HIS A 69 3.33 2.42 28.57
C HIS A 69 2.11 2.40 27.62
N ARG A 70 0.89 2.41 28.17
CA ARG A 70 -0.34 2.50 27.36
C ARG A 70 -0.45 3.83 26.61
N LYS A 71 -0.09 4.95 27.24
CA LYS A 71 -0.05 6.27 26.58
C LYS A 71 0.95 6.28 25.42
N LEU A 72 2.13 5.71 25.63
CA LEU A 72 3.16 5.56 24.60
C LEU A 72 2.66 4.74 23.41
N MET A 73 2.11 3.54 23.63
CA MET A 73 1.55 2.72 22.55
C MET A 73 0.38 3.41 21.83
N SER A 74 -0.48 4.14 22.56
CA SER A 74 -1.57 4.91 21.97
C SER A 74 -1.07 6.04 21.06
N ARG A 75 0.09 6.64 21.34
CA ARG A 75 0.71 7.63 20.47
C ARG A 75 1.08 7.02 19.11
N TYR A 76 1.70 5.85 19.11
CA TYR A 76 2.03 5.14 17.86
C TYR A 76 0.79 4.69 17.09
N ALA A 77 -0.24 4.20 17.80
CA ALA A 77 -1.52 3.87 17.19
C ALA A 77 -2.22 5.09 16.58
N PHE A 78 -2.08 6.28 17.19
CA PHE A 78 -2.57 7.53 16.62
C PHE A 78 -1.85 7.88 15.31
N TRP A 79 -0.52 7.80 15.28
CA TRP A 79 0.24 8.01 14.04
C TRP A 79 -0.13 7.02 12.94
N GLY A 80 -0.39 5.75 13.29
CA GLY A 80 -0.89 4.75 12.34
C GLY A 80 -2.26 5.12 11.76
N ARG A 81 -3.21 5.53 12.62
CA ARG A 81 -4.54 6.01 12.19
C ARG A 81 -4.45 7.26 11.33
N LEU A 82 -3.55 8.18 11.67
CA LEU A 82 -3.32 9.40 10.90
C LEU A 82 -2.79 9.05 9.50
N GLY A 83 -1.83 8.12 9.41
CA GLY A 83 -1.32 7.62 8.14
C GLY A 83 -2.40 6.95 7.28
N PHE A 84 -3.21 6.06 7.87
CA PHE A 84 -4.37 5.46 7.17
C PHE A 84 -5.34 6.53 6.65
N THR A 85 -5.66 7.52 7.50
CA THR A 85 -6.58 8.61 7.13
C THR A 85 -6.01 9.44 5.98
N ALA A 86 -4.73 9.79 6.03
CA ALA A 86 -4.06 10.53 4.96
C ALA A 86 -4.09 9.75 3.63
N GLN A 87 -3.87 8.43 3.67
CA GLN A 87 -3.90 7.58 2.48
C GLN A 87 -5.30 7.55 1.85
N ILE A 88 -6.36 7.41 2.65
CA ILE A 88 -7.75 7.42 2.16
C ILE A 88 -8.11 8.79 1.58
N VAL A 89 -7.73 9.88 2.25
CA VAL A 89 -7.95 11.25 1.77
C VAL A 89 -7.21 11.51 0.45
N GLY A 90 -6.06 10.87 0.21
CA GLY A 90 -5.36 10.94 -1.08
C GLY A 90 -5.99 10.05 -2.16
N CYS A 91 -6.40 8.83 -1.83
CA CYS A 91 -6.89 7.85 -2.81
C CYS A 91 -8.29 8.18 -3.35
N VAL A 92 -9.23 8.57 -2.47
CA VAL A 92 -10.64 8.76 -2.85
C VAL A 92 -10.85 9.86 -3.89
N PRO A 93 -10.24 11.06 -3.79
CA PRO A 93 -10.40 12.10 -4.79
C PRO A 93 -9.90 11.66 -6.18
N ILE A 94 -8.80 10.92 -6.25
CA ILE A 94 -8.25 10.40 -7.52
C ILE A 94 -9.26 9.45 -8.17
N LEU A 95 -9.83 8.52 -7.41
CA LEU A 95 -10.85 7.59 -7.92
C LEU A 95 -12.11 8.32 -8.40
N ILE A 96 -12.54 9.35 -7.67
CA ILE A 96 -13.67 10.21 -8.03
C ILE A 96 -13.38 10.95 -9.33
N GLU A 97 -12.23 11.62 -9.43
CA GLU A 97 -11.80 12.38 -10.61
C GLU A 97 -11.77 11.48 -11.85
N VAL A 98 -11.16 10.30 -11.75
CA VAL A 98 -11.12 9.30 -12.83
C VAL A 98 -12.53 8.90 -13.26
N THR A 99 -13.43 8.69 -12.30
CA THR A 99 -14.83 8.31 -12.59
C THR A 99 -15.56 9.42 -13.34
N PHE A 100 -15.41 10.68 -12.92
CA PHE A 100 -16.14 11.80 -13.49
C PHE A 100 -15.61 12.25 -14.85
N THR A 101 -14.29 12.28 -15.03
CA THR A 101 -13.64 12.75 -16.26
C THR A 101 -13.72 11.74 -17.41
N ARG A 102 -13.86 10.44 -17.10
CA ARG A 102 -13.85 9.35 -18.10
C ARG A 102 -15.21 8.68 -18.29
N LEU A 103 -16.31 9.27 -17.82
CA LEU A 103 -17.66 8.73 -18.05
C LEU A 103 -17.98 8.64 -19.56
N PRO A 104 -18.58 7.53 -20.03
CA PRO A 104 -18.99 7.41 -21.42
C PRO A 104 -20.09 8.42 -21.74
N ASN A 105 -19.94 9.17 -22.84
CA ASN A 105 -20.97 10.10 -23.27
C ASN A 105 -22.07 9.37 -24.05
N LEU A 106 -23.21 9.14 -23.40
CA LEU A 106 -24.41 8.52 -23.97
C LEU A 106 -25.40 9.60 -24.43
N SER A 107 -24.99 10.51 -25.32
CA SER A 107 -25.89 11.55 -25.84
C SER A 107 -27.00 10.91 -26.72
N PRO A 108 -28.28 11.17 -26.45
CA PRO A 108 -29.40 10.64 -27.24
C PRO A 108 -29.71 11.45 -28.51
N ALA A 109 -28.95 12.49 -28.83
CA ALA A 109 -29.23 13.38 -29.96
C ALA A 109 -28.22 13.18 -31.09
N ASN A 110 -28.64 12.47 -32.15
CA ASN A 110 -28.06 12.48 -33.49
C ASN A 110 -26.52 12.37 -33.59
N ALA A 111 -25.96 11.16 -33.52
CA ALA A 111 -24.82 10.74 -34.35
C ALA A 111 -24.44 9.30 -34.02
N SER A 112 -24.04 8.58 -35.05
CA SER A 112 -23.48 7.22 -35.09
C SER A 112 -22.14 7.04 -34.33
N VAL A 113 -21.85 7.83 -33.30
CA VAL A 113 -20.58 7.77 -32.56
C VAL A 113 -20.84 7.94 -31.06
N ILE A 114 -20.92 6.81 -30.35
CA ILE A 114 -20.77 6.81 -28.89
C ILE A 114 -19.32 7.23 -28.62
N GLY A 115 -19.13 8.30 -27.84
CA GLY A 115 -17.81 8.67 -27.32
C GLY A 115 -17.36 7.65 -26.29
N ARG A 116 -16.82 6.51 -26.76
CA ARG A 116 -16.35 5.42 -25.92
C ARG A 116 -15.02 5.83 -25.29
N THR A 117 -15.01 5.87 -23.96
CA THR A 117 -13.85 6.15 -23.13
C THR A 117 -13.44 4.90 -22.36
N MET A 118 -12.22 4.90 -21.85
CA MET A 118 -11.71 3.88 -20.93
C MET A 118 -11.57 4.51 -19.54
N PRO A 119 -11.95 3.83 -18.44
CA PRO A 119 -11.77 4.36 -17.08
C PRO A 119 -10.30 4.64 -16.76
N LEU A 120 -9.38 3.82 -17.27
CA LEU A 120 -7.94 3.99 -17.06
C LEU A 120 -7.16 3.54 -18.30
N GLY A 121 -6.07 4.23 -18.60
CA GLY A 121 -5.26 4.00 -19.79
C GLY A 121 -5.71 4.82 -21.00
N PRO A 122 -4.93 4.73 -22.09
CA PRO A 122 -5.09 5.62 -23.23
C PRO A 122 -6.41 5.42 -23.97
N SER A 123 -6.86 6.48 -24.64
CA SER A 123 -8.14 6.51 -25.33
C SER A 123 -8.28 5.45 -26.43
N CYS A 124 -7.17 5.06 -27.06
CA CYS A 124 -7.15 4.02 -28.10
C CYS A 124 -7.46 2.61 -27.59
N TRP A 125 -7.45 2.35 -26.28
CA TRP A 125 -7.81 1.05 -25.71
C TRP A 125 -9.33 0.84 -25.61
N ALA A 126 -10.13 1.87 -25.87
CA ALA A 126 -11.58 1.76 -25.86
C ALA A 126 -12.07 0.77 -26.95
N PRO A 127 -12.88 -0.25 -26.59
CA PRO A 127 -13.39 -1.22 -27.56
C PRO A 127 -14.24 -0.55 -28.66
N GLY A 128 -13.77 -0.55 -29.90
CA GLY A 128 -14.46 0.11 -31.03
C GLY A 128 -15.53 -0.73 -31.72
N ALA A 129 -15.36 -2.06 -31.76
CA ALA A 129 -16.20 -2.98 -32.56
C ALA A 129 -17.33 -3.67 -31.77
N GLU A 130 -17.26 -3.65 -30.44
CA GLU A 130 -18.20 -4.40 -29.59
C GLU A 130 -19.58 -3.74 -29.49
N PRO A 131 -20.66 -4.52 -29.20
CA PRO A 131 -21.96 -3.96 -28.85
C PRO A 131 -21.89 -3.05 -27.62
N THR A 132 -22.71 -2.00 -27.58
CA THR A 132 -22.72 -1.01 -26.48
C THR A 132 -22.91 -1.64 -25.10
N TYR A 133 -23.73 -2.69 -24.97
CA TYR A 133 -23.93 -3.35 -23.68
C TYR A 133 -22.68 -4.10 -23.18
N VAL A 134 -21.92 -4.72 -24.10
CA VAL A 134 -20.65 -5.40 -23.78
C VAL A 134 -19.62 -4.37 -23.34
N TYR A 135 -19.55 -3.24 -24.05
CA TYR A 135 -18.69 -2.12 -23.68
C TYR A 135 -19.00 -1.58 -22.28
N LEU A 136 -20.27 -1.28 -21.98
CA LEU A 136 -20.67 -0.76 -20.67
C LEU A 136 -20.38 -1.76 -19.54
N LEU A 137 -20.65 -3.05 -19.76
CA LEU A 137 -20.32 -4.10 -18.80
C LEU A 137 -18.81 -4.12 -18.50
N THR A 138 -17.97 -4.10 -19.53
CA THR A 138 -16.51 -4.07 -19.40
C THR A 138 -16.05 -2.79 -18.70
N PHE A 139 -16.61 -1.63 -19.05
CA PHE A 139 -16.29 -0.35 -18.44
C PHE A 139 -16.54 -0.38 -16.92
N TYR A 140 -17.73 -0.81 -16.49
CA TYR A 140 -18.07 -0.87 -15.07
C TYR A 140 -17.30 -1.96 -14.33
N ALA A 141 -16.97 -3.08 -14.98
CA ALA A 141 -16.12 -4.12 -14.40
C ALA A 141 -14.70 -3.61 -14.13
N ILE A 142 -14.10 -2.88 -15.08
CA ILE A 142 -12.78 -2.26 -14.92
C ILE A 142 -12.81 -1.18 -13.85
N LEU A 143 -13.85 -0.33 -13.85
CA LEU A 143 -14.03 0.69 -12.83
C LEU A 143 -14.14 0.06 -11.43
N PHE A 144 -14.92 -1.00 -11.26
CA PHE A 144 -14.99 -1.73 -10.00
C PHE A 144 -13.64 -2.31 -9.59
N GLY A 145 -12.92 -2.92 -10.53
CA GLY A 145 -11.57 -3.43 -10.32
C GLY A 145 -10.60 -2.35 -9.83
N LEU A 146 -10.66 -1.15 -10.43
CA LEU A 146 -9.85 0.01 -10.04
C LEU A 146 -10.11 0.46 -8.61
N TYR A 147 -11.38 0.56 -8.21
CA TYR A 147 -11.74 0.91 -6.84
C TYR A 147 -11.24 -0.16 -5.85
N ALA A 148 -11.48 -1.44 -6.17
CA ALA A 148 -11.05 -2.55 -5.33
C ALA A 148 -9.52 -2.57 -5.15
N THR A 149 -8.75 -2.45 -6.24
CA THR A 149 -7.28 -2.41 -6.16
C THR A 149 -6.77 -1.17 -5.45
N GLY A 150 -7.36 0.01 -5.68
CA GLY A 150 -6.99 1.25 -5.00
C GLY A 150 -7.17 1.20 -3.48
N PHE A 151 -8.29 0.64 -3.01
CA PHE A 151 -8.52 0.46 -1.57
C PHE A 151 -7.61 -0.62 -0.97
N VAL A 152 -7.44 -1.75 -1.64
CA VAL A 152 -6.55 -2.83 -1.16
C VAL A 152 -5.10 -2.33 -1.09
N TYR A 153 -4.65 -1.58 -2.10
CA TYR A 153 -3.34 -0.95 -2.12
C TYR A 153 -3.15 -0.01 -0.91
N SER A 154 -4.09 0.91 -0.71
CA SER A 154 -4.05 1.87 0.40
C SER A 154 -4.09 1.17 1.78
N ALA A 155 -4.88 0.11 1.91
CA ALA A 155 -4.95 -0.68 3.13
C ALA A 155 -3.64 -1.43 3.41
N ALA A 156 -2.99 -1.97 2.37
CA ALA A 156 -1.70 -2.66 2.50
C ALA A 156 -0.62 -1.72 3.07
N ASP A 157 -0.58 -0.49 2.60
CA ASP A 157 0.44 0.49 3.01
C ASP A 157 0.21 0.99 4.42
N ALA A 158 -1.04 1.31 4.74
CA ALA A 158 -1.40 1.70 6.08
C ALA A 158 -1.17 0.56 7.09
N PHE A 159 -1.41 -0.69 6.68
CA PHE A 159 -1.11 -1.86 7.51
C PHE A 159 0.40 -1.97 7.77
N THR A 160 1.22 -1.90 6.73
CA THR A 160 2.69 -1.93 6.84
C THR A 160 3.21 -0.82 7.74
N LEU A 161 2.73 0.42 7.53
CA LEU A 161 3.07 1.57 8.37
C LEU A 161 2.67 1.34 9.84
N THR A 162 1.48 0.81 10.08
CA THR A 162 0.99 0.53 11.44
C THR A 162 1.85 -0.51 12.14
N LEU A 163 2.27 -1.57 11.45
CA LEU A 163 3.18 -2.58 12.02
C LEU A 163 4.54 -1.99 12.37
N LEU A 164 5.12 -1.19 11.48
CA LEU A 164 6.39 -0.52 11.73
C LEU A 164 6.30 0.43 12.93
N LEU A 165 5.21 1.21 13.01
CA LEU A 165 4.96 2.09 14.16
C LEU A 165 4.75 1.31 15.46
N HIS A 166 4.03 0.18 15.42
CA HIS A 166 3.88 -0.68 16.59
C HIS A 166 5.23 -1.23 17.06
N LEU A 167 6.06 -1.71 16.13
CA LEU A 167 7.40 -2.19 16.41
C LEU A 167 8.28 -1.10 17.03
N CYS A 168 8.28 0.11 16.47
CA CYS A 168 8.97 1.26 17.07
C CYS A 168 8.47 1.53 18.49
N GLY A 169 7.15 1.46 18.71
CA GLY A 169 6.57 1.60 20.05
C GLY A 169 7.01 0.52 21.03
N GLN A 170 7.20 -0.72 20.59
CA GLN A 170 7.73 -1.81 21.43
C GLN A 170 9.20 -1.58 21.78
N PHE A 171 10.01 -1.03 20.87
CA PHE A 171 11.40 -0.67 21.17
C PHE A 171 11.51 0.51 22.13
N ASP A 172 10.68 1.55 21.96
CA ASP A 172 10.61 2.67 22.91
C ASP A 172 10.18 2.18 24.29
N LEU A 173 9.19 1.28 24.35
CA LEU A 173 8.73 0.67 25.58
C LEU A 173 9.85 -0.11 26.29
N LEU A 174 10.59 -0.93 25.55
CA LEU A 174 11.74 -1.66 26.07
C LEU A 174 12.83 -0.71 26.59
N THR A 175 13.11 0.36 25.86
CA THR A 175 14.09 1.39 26.27
C THR A 175 13.65 2.07 27.56
N ALA A 176 12.37 2.42 27.70
CA ALA A 176 11.82 2.99 28.91
C ALA A 176 11.90 2.03 30.12
N ARG A 177 11.72 0.72 29.90
CA ARG A 177 11.91 -0.30 30.95
C ARG A 177 13.37 -0.38 31.39
N ILE A 178 14.32 -0.44 30.45
CA ILE A 178 15.75 -0.49 30.75
C ILE A 178 16.19 0.74 31.54
N GLY A 179 15.73 1.93 31.17
CA GLY A 179 16.06 3.17 31.87
C GLY A 179 15.64 3.20 33.34
N LYS A 180 14.58 2.46 33.72
CA LYS A 180 14.11 2.39 35.11
C LYS A 180 14.88 1.39 35.97
N ILE A 181 15.68 0.50 35.39
CA ILE A 181 16.41 -0.53 36.14
C ILE A 181 17.45 0.10 37.09
N ASP A 182 18.01 1.25 36.74
CA ASP A 182 19.04 1.96 37.54
C ASP A 182 18.43 2.87 38.62
N ASP A 183 17.13 3.21 38.48
CA ASP A 183 16.42 4.11 39.39
C ASP A 183 15.79 3.37 40.60
N GLU A 184 15.69 2.04 40.56
CA GLU A 184 15.11 1.22 41.63
C GLU A 184 16.22 0.70 42.57
N ASP A 185 16.14 1.07 43.87
CA ASP A 185 17.00 0.61 44.98
C ASP A 185 16.68 -0.86 45.36
N ASP A 186 16.49 -1.71 44.35
CA ASP A 186 16.13 -3.11 44.49
C ASP A 186 17.38 -3.96 44.25
N GLY A 187 17.69 -4.87 45.18
CA GLY A 187 19.02 -5.48 45.29
C GLY A 187 19.56 -6.11 44.00
N SER A 188 20.89 -6.19 43.85
CA SER A 188 21.58 -6.52 42.58
C SER A 188 21.14 -7.79 41.83
N SER A 189 20.50 -8.74 42.50
CA SER A 189 19.94 -9.95 41.88
C SER A 189 18.65 -9.68 41.09
N TYR A 190 17.80 -8.76 41.56
CA TYR A 190 16.57 -8.35 40.87
C TYR A 190 16.88 -7.55 39.60
N GLN A 191 17.80 -6.59 39.70
CA GLN A 191 18.29 -5.82 38.55
C GLN A 191 18.88 -6.74 37.46
N LYS A 192 19.68 -7.75 37.85
CA LYS A 192 20.20 -8.76 36.91
C LYS A 192 19.08 -9.53 36.20
N TYR A 193 18.03 -9.92 36.93
CA TYR A 193 16.88 -10.60 36.34
C TYR A 193 16.16 -9.72 35.31
N GLN A 194 15.88 -8.46 35.67
CA GLN A 194 15.23 -7.48 34.78
C GLN A 194 16.04 -7.23 33.48
N VAL A 195 17.37 -7.13 33.59
CA VAL A 195 18.25 -6.98 32.41
C VAL A 195 18.16 -8.21 31.51
N ILE A 196 18.15 -9.42 32.07
CA ILE A 196 18.02 -10.66 31.29
C ILE A 196 16.66 -10.71 30.58
N GLU A 197 15.58 -10.34 31.25
CA GLU A 197 14.24 -10.28 30.66
C GLU A 197 14.16 -9.26 29.52
N CYS A 198 14.71 -8.06 29.74
CA CYS A 198 14.79 -7.02 28.71
C CYS A 198 15.61 -7.47 27.51
N ALA A 199 16.76 -8.12 27.73
CA ALA A 199 17.59 -8.67 26.64
C ALA A 199 16.85 -9.76 25.85
N LYS A 200 16.09 -10.62 26.54
CA LYS A 200 15.24 -11.63 25.89
C LYS A 200 14.17 -10.97 25.02
N ARG A 201 13.47 -9.96 25.55
CA ARG A 201 12.45 -9.21 24.81
C ARG A 201 13.05 -8.46 23.62
N HIS A 202 14.24 -7.87 23.77
CA HIS A 202 14.96 -7.22 22.68
C HIS A 202 15.20 -8.17 21.50
N ASN A 203 15.72 -9.37 21.79
CA ASN A 203 15.98 -10.37 20.76
C ASN A 203 14.70 -10.84 20.08
N GLN A 204 13.61 -11.03 20.84
CA GLN A 204 12.30 -11.36 20.26
C GLN A 204 11.80 -10.26 19.31
N LEU A 205 11.94 -8.99 19.68
CA LEU A 205 11.56 -7.86 18.84
C LEU A 205 12.42 -7.76 17.57
N LEU A 206 13.73 -8.06 17.66
CA LEU A 206 14.60 -8.12 16.49
C LEU A 206 14.20 -9.25 15.53
N THR A 207 13.87 -10.43 16.05
CA THR A 207 13.36 -11.53 15.22
C THR A 207 12.06 -11.13 14.52
N TYR A 208 11.11 -10.56 15.26
CA TYR A 208 9.85 -10.08 14.70
C TYR A 208 10.05 -8.97 13.65
N MET A 209 10.98 -8.03 13.89
CA MET A 209 11.37 -7.03 12.90
C MET A 209 11.90 -7.65 11.62
N SER A 210 12.77 -8.65 11.74
CA SER A 210 13.29 -9.40 10.60
C SER A 210 12.16 -10.06 9.82
N ASP A 211 11.20 -10.68 10.50
CA ASP A 211 10.05 -11.34 9.87
C ASP A 211 9.15 -10.34 9.13
N VAL A 212 8.87 -9.17 9.73
CA VAL A 212 8.10 -8.09 9.10
C VAL A 212 8.87 -7.52 7.90
N ASN A 213 10.17 -7.31 8.03
CA ASN A 213 11.00 -6.84 6.93
C ASN A 213 11.05 -7.86 5.79
N ASP A 214 11.24 -9.14 6.07
CA ASP A 214 11.24 -10.19 5.05
C ASP A 214 9.90 -10.36 4.35
N LEU A 215 8.81 -10.06 5.06
CA LEU A 215 7.47 -9.98 4.50
C LEU A 215 7.40 -8.83 3.48
N PHE A 216 7.67 -7.59 3.88
CA PHE A 216 7.37 -6.42 3.04
C PHE A 216 8.51 -5.91 2.15
N LYS A 217 9.77 -6.35 2.35
CA LYS A 217 10.95 -5.77 1.68
C LYS A 217 10.84 -5.68 0.16
N TYR A 218 10.35 -6.74 -0.49
CA TYR A 218 10.24 -6.77 -1.95
C TYR A 218 9.11 -5.89 -2.46
N VAL A 219 7.99 -5.85 -1.72
CA VAL A 219 6.83 -5.01 -2.05
C VAL A 219 7.21 -3.54 -1.95
N THR A 220 7.83 -3.14 -0.84
CA THR A 220 8.29 -1.78 -0.61
C THR A 220 9.37 -1.36 -1.60
N LEU A 221 10.30 -2.26 -1.97
CA LEU A 221 11.30 -1.98 -2.98
C LEU A 221 10.66 -1.76 -4.37
N GLN A 222 9.73 -2.62 -4.77
CA GLN A 222 9.01 -2.47 -6.03
C GLN A 222 8.25 -1.15 -6.09
N GLU A 223 7.58 -0.78 -4.99
CA GLU A 223 6.87 0.48 -4.88
C GLU A 223 7.80 1.69 -5.02
N PHE A 224 8.94 1.70 -4.32
CA PHE A 224 9.91 2.80 -4.42
C PHE A 224 10.44 2.95 -5.85
N MET A 225 10.81 1.83 -6.48
CA MET A 225 11.30 1.83 -7.86
C MET A 225 10.25 2.31 -8.85
N SER A 226 8.99 1.89 -8.65
CA SER A 226 7.88 2.28 -9.53
C SER A 226 7.54 3.76 -9.38
N ASN A 227 7.47 4.27 -8.14
CA ASN A 227 7.22 5.69 -7.88
C ASN A 227 8.36 6.57 -8.42
N ALA A 228 9.61 6.14 -8.27
CA ALA A 228 10.76 6.83 -8.86
C ALA A 228 10.68 6.87 -10.39
N ALA A 229 10.27 5.77 -11.04
CA ALA A 229 10.08 5.73 -12.48
C ALA A 229 8.96 6.67 -12.94
N LEU A 230 7.83 6.70 -12.22
CA LEU A 230 6.71 7.60 -12.52
C LEU A 230 7.11 9.07 -12.42
N ILE A 231 7.83 9.46 -11.37
CA ILE A 231 8.31 10.84 -11.17
C ILE A 231 9.26 11.27 -12.31
N VAL A 232 10.06 10.35 -12.85
CA VAL A 232 10.96 10.66 -13.98
C VAL A 232 10.18 10.79 -15.30
N MET A 233 9.00 10.16 -15.40
CA MET A 233 8.16 10.20 -16.60
C MET A 233 7.18 11.38 -16.62
N SER A 234 6.80 11.90 -15.45
CA SER A 234 5.94 13.09 -15.27
C SER A 234 6.73 14.39 -15.37
#